data_AF-A0A1F3DM09-F1
#
_entry.id   AF-A0A1F3DM09-F1
#
_cell.length_a   1.000
_cell.length_b   1.000
_cell.length_c   1.000
_cell.angle_alpha   90.00
_cell.angle_beta   90.00
_cell.angle_gamma   90.00
#
_symmetry.space_group_name_H-M   'P 1'
#
loop_
_entity.id
_entity.type
_entity.pdbx_description
1 polymer ?
#
loop_
_entity_poly.entity_id
_entity_poly.type
_entity_poly.pdbx_seq_one_letter_code
_entity_poly.pdbx_strand_id
1 'polypeptide(L)'
;MEPFLFEKEFRVYVYDTGPDGKLSLSSLFNYTNNVRYLQWIYDTYDLDFVMKNIPQSAEINYLSESLLNEEVYVQTVSDKINTGMKKHGYIISISLLTSVIVFSTLMSCRSTKKVAVDTKDLSYIYNPTRSSFRPGYFINTLSDESAILTVRFLSNDLFFSEANPEGVPTAGVVINVKLFLADQGRILDDTISYNLNIIKDAGKREYIYNIPLKIQEGNKYLAEIKILDRLRMMVSQAFIPFNTLSPLNKYNFISVGYFNKNQLFSQVLRVDEYINLLYSRQPADSLYISYFKPFGEIPDPPSMMLPQKTVDYDPIRVVALPYSDTLPIMLPREGIFLCSVDRNIREGYALMNFGPSYPNMTTPEEMIEPLIYLAPAFEIEQMRSSSKPKLALDDFWVKYGGNIEKARELIRIFYTRVVYANVYFTSFTEGWRTERGMIYVIYGPPDKVYKNTEGESWGYRKPVVKSSWGGRYSVKEEYLFFNFKQRENVFSDNDFYLSRNETLVTYWDQAILSWRKGIVFRLDNPADF
;
A
#
# COMPACT_ATOMS: atom_id res chain seq x y z
N MET A 1 -37.73 19.68 1.79
CA MET A 1 -36.32 19.54 2.17
C MET A 1 -36.21 18.10 2.66
N GLU A 2 -35.71 17.19 1.83
CA GLU A 2 -35.50 15.81 2.26
C GLU A 2 -34.46 15.79 3.38
N PRO A 3 -34.61 14.94 4.42
CA PRO A 3 -33.59 14.78 5.44
C PRO A 3 -32.29 14.32 4.79
N PHE A 4 -31.20 15.01 5.07
CA PHE A 4 -29.88 14.63 4.58
C PHE A 4 -29.51 13.26 5.15
N LEU A 5 -29.48 12.25 4.29
CA LEU A 5 -29.14 10.88 4.65
C LEU A 5 -27.65 10.67 4.37
N PHE A 6 -26.88 10.33 5.40
CA PHE A 6 -25.50 9.90 5.23
C PHE A 6 -25.46 8.37 5.28
N GLU A 7 -24.98 7.76 4.20
CA GLU A 7 -24.92 6.31 4.02
C GLU A 7 -23.47 5.87 3.82
N LYS A 8 -23.08 4.80 4.51
CA LYS A 8 -21.79 4.16 4.31
C LYS A 8 -21.95 2.65 4.29
N GLU A 9 -21.32 2.05 3.29
CA GLU A 9 -21.26 0.61 3.09
C GLU A 9 -20.12 0.01 3.93
N PHE A 10 -20.43 -1.08 4.63
CA PHE A 10 -19.44 -1.89 5.33
C PHE A 10 -19.56 -3.35 4.87
N ARG A 11 -18.42 -3.95 4.51
CA ARG A 11 -18.32 -5.40 4.32
C ARG A 11 -18.02 -6.05 5.66
N VAL A 12 -18.80 -7.07 6.04
CA VAL A 12 -18.59 -7.80 7.29
C VAL A 12 -17.40 -8.77 7.15
N TYR A 13 -16.32 -8.49 7.89
CA TYR A 13 -15.13 -9.34 7.90
C TYR A 13 -15.16 -10.36 9.05
N VAL A 14 -14.29 -11.38 9.01
CA VAL A 14 -14.21 -12.43 10.05
C VAL A 14 -14.04 -11.83 11.45
N TYR A 15 -13.21 -10.79 11.59
CA TYR A 15 -12.97 -10.11 12.86
C TYR A 15 -14.14 -9.25 13.35
N ASP A 16 -15.15 -9.02 12.52
CA ASP A 16 -16.39 -8.34 12.90
C ASP A 16 -17.45 -9.30 13.44
N THR A 17 -17.23 -10.61 13.28
CA THR A 17 -18.19 -11.66 13.60
C THR A 17 -17.82 -12.45 14.86
N GLY A 18 -18.80 -13.00 15.55
CA GLY A 18 -18.62 -13.97 16.64
C GLY A 18 -18.24 -15.38 16.13
N PRO A 19 -17.96 -16.34 17.02
CA PRO A 19 -17.58 -17.72 16.65
C PRO A 19 -18.62 -18.45 15.79
N ASP A 20 -19.87 -18.00 15.86
CA ASP A 20 -21.02 -18.48 15.08
C ASP A 20 -21.12 -17.91 13.66
N GLY A 21 -20.20 -17.02 13.26
CA GLY A 21 -20.22 -16.38 11.94
C GLY A 21 -21.09 -15.14 11.83
N LYS A 22 -21.73 -14.70 12.93
CA LYS A 22 -22.67 -13.58 12.92
C LYS A 22 -21.99 -12.28 13.33
N LEU A 23 -22.39 -11.16 12.74
CA LEU A 23 -21.88 -9.83 13.09
C LEU A 23 -22.07 -9.56 14.59
N SER A 24 -21.00 -9.18 15.29
CA SER A 24 -21.07 -8.91 16.72
C SER A 24 -21.75 -7.57 17.01
N LEU A 25 -22.50 -7.47 18.10
CA LEU A 25 -23.12 -6.22 18.58
C LEU A 25 -22.10 -5.08 18.73
N SER A 26 -20.88 -5.40 19.17
CA SER A 26 -19.77 -4.44 19.27
C SER A 26 -19.31 -3.91 17.91
N SER A 27 -19.23 -4.77 16.89
CA SER A 27 -18.85 -4.36 15.53
C SER A 27 -19.93 -3.52 14.87
N LEU A 28 -21.20 -3.86 15.08
CA LEU A 28 -22.32 -3.04 14.64
C LEU A 28 -22.28 -1.63 15.28
N PHE A 29 -22.03 -1.55 16.60
CA PHE A 29 -21.86 -0.26 17.29
C PHE A 29 -20.70 0.57 16.71
N ASN A 30 -19.58 -0.09 16.40
CA ASN A 30 -18.43 0.58 15.78
C ASN A 30 -18.75 1.10 14.38
N TYR A 31 -19.49 0.36 13.56
CA TYR A 31 -19.94 0.82 12.25
C TYR A 31 -20.83 2.05 12.41
N THR A 32 -21.84 2.01 13.29
CA THR A 32 -22.74 3.15 13.55
C THR A 32 -22.00 4.39 14.06
N ASN A 33 -21.07 4.23 15.00
CA ASN A 33 -20.24 5.33 15.48
C ASN A 33 -19.33 5.89 14.38
N ASN A 34 -18.78 5.03 13.52
CA ASN A 34 -17.95 5.46 12.40
C ASN A 34 -18.76 6.34 11.44
N VAL A 35 -20.00 5.96 11.12
CA VAL A 35 -20.88 6.77 10.27
C VAL A 35 -21.24 8.11 10.92
N ARG A 36 -21.62 8.13 12.21
CA ARG A 36 -21.89 9.39 12.93
C ARG A 36 -20.67 10.30 13.05
N TYR A 37 -19.49 9.71 13.27
CA TYR A 37 -18.23 10.45 13.32
C TYR A 37 -17.90 11.10 11.98
N LEU A 38 -18.10 10.35 10.87
CA LEU A 38 -17.93 10.88 9.52
C LEU A 38 -18.93 11.99 9.21
N GLN A 39 -20.16 11.88 9.70
CA GLN A 39 -21.16 12.94 9.60
C GLN A 39 -20.73 14.22 10.35
N TRP A 40 -20.23 14.12 11.59
CA TRP A 40 -19.72 15.30 12.32
C TRP A 40 -18.53 15.98 11.66
N ILE A 41 -17.60 15.19 11.10
CA ILE A 41 -16.47 15.74 10.33
C ILE A 41 -17.00 16.51 9.14
N TYR A 42 -17.95 15.94 8.39
CA TYR A 42 -18.53 16.57 7.21
C TYR A 42 -19.22 17.90 7.53
N ASP A 43 -19.96 17.96 8.64
CA ASP A 43 -20.80 19.13 8.98
C ASP A 43 -20.04 20.28 9.65
N THR A 44 -18.93 20.02 10.33
CA THR A 44 -18.33 21.03 11.23
C THR A 44 -16.83 21.23 11.10
N TYR A 45 -16.07 20.26 10.58
CA TYR A 45 -14.60 20.32 10.38
C TYR A 45 -13.77 21.02 11.50
N ASP A 46 -14.26 21.01 12.75
CA ASP A 46 -13.59 21.60 13.91
C ASP A 46 -13.11 20.47 14.82
N LEU A 47 -11.80 20.24 14.84
CA LEU A 47 -11.15 19.19 15.63
C LEU A 47 -11.37 19.41 17.14
N ASP A 48 -11.43 20.66 17.62
CA ASP A 48 -11.68 20.96 19.02
C ASP A 48 -13.13 20.67 19.41
N PHE A 49 -14.08 20.89 18.50
CA PHE A 49 -15.48 20.49 18.68
C PHE A 49 -15.61 18.97 18.73
N VAL A 50 -14.99 18.25 17.78
CA VAL A 50 -15.05 16.78 17.71
C VAL A 50 -14.43 16.13 18.95
N MET A 51 -13.31 16.65 19.46
CA MET A 51 -12.64 16.11 20.65
C MET A 51 -13.38 16.41 21.96
N LYS A 52 -14.31 17.38 21.98
CA LYS A 52 -15.10 17.76 23.18
C LYS A 52 -16.45 17.06 23.28
N ASN A 53 -16.92 16.41 22.22
CA ASN A 53 -18.22 15.72 22.21
C ASN A 53 -18.04 14.21 22.34
N ILE A 54 -18.51 13.65 23.45
CA ILE A 54 -18.49 12.22 23.75
C ILE A 54 -19.94 11.71 23.68
N PRO A 55 -20.22 10.55 23.03
CA PRO A 55 -21.55 9.96 23.02
C PRO A 55 -22.06 9.74 24.47
N GLN A 56 -23.17 10.38 24.84
CA GLN A 56 -23.71 10.27 26.21
C GLN A 56 -24.58 9.03 26.40
N SER A 57 -25.22 8.54 25.34
CA SER A 57 -26.01 7.32 25.34
C SER A 57 -26.07 6.70 23.93
N ALA A 58 -26.25 5.38 23.88
CA ALA A 58 -26.50 4.66 22.64
C ALA A 58 -27.48 3.51 22.91
N GLU A 59 -28.46 3.37 22.03
CA GLU A 59 -29.45 2.30 22.05
C GLU A 59 -29.40 1.61 20.68
N ILE A 60 -29.28 0.28 20.69
CA ILE A 60 -29.25 -0.55 19.48
C ILE A 60 -30.37 -1.55 19.59
N ASN A 61 -31.30 -1.52 18.62
CA ASN A 61 -32.35 -2.51 18.48
C ASN A 61 -31.98 -3.50 17.39
N TYR A 62 -31.79 -4.76 17.78
CA TYR A 62 -31.42 -5.83 16.87
C TYR A 62 -32.68 -6.47 16.26
N LEU A 63 -32.87 -6.27 14.95
CA LEU A 63 -34.07 -6.73 14.24
C LEU A 63 -33.83 -7.99 13.39
N SER A 64 -32.59 -8.25 12.98
CA SER A 64 -32.22 -9.40 12.15
C SER A 64 -30.74 -9.74 12.27
N GLU A 65 -30.40 -11.00 11.99
CA GLU A 65 -29.02 -11.46 11.96
C GLU A 65 -28.30 -11.07 10.68
N SER A 66 -27.02 -10.70 10.79
CA SER A 66 -26.13 -10.48 9.64
C SER A 66 -24.96 -11.45 9.69
N LEU A 67 -24.60 -12.01 8.55
CA LEU A 67 -23.63 -13.10 8.39
C LEU A 67 -22.29 -12.61 7.81
N LEU A 68 -21.25 -13.44 7.99
CA LEU A 68 -19.95 -13.25 7.36
C LEU A 68 -20.09 -13.05 5.84
N ASN A 69 -19.38 -12.06 5.30
CA ASN A 69 -19.41 -11.64 3.89
C ASN A 69 -20.68 -10.93 3.42
N GLU A 70 -21.67 -10.66 4.28
CA GLU A 70 -22.79 -9.79 3.92
C GLU A 70 -22.37 -8.31 3.87
N GLU A 71 -23.01 -7.56 2.97
CA GLU A 71 -22.89 -6.11 2.89
C GLU A 71 -23.95 -5.48 3.80
N VAL A 72 -23.50 -4.64 4.73
CA VAL A 72 -24.38 -3.96 5.68
C VAL A 72 -24.35 -2.46 5.41
N TYR A 73 -25.53 -1.90 5.17
CA TYR A 73 -25.74 -0.47 4.98
C TYR A 73 -26.14 0.16 6.31
N VAL A 74 -25.38 1.17 6.75
CA VAL A 74 -25.71 1.94 7.94
C VAL A 74 -26.13 3.34 7.52
N GLN A 75 -27.37 3.69 7.81
CA GLN A 75 -27.97 4.98 7.51
C GLN A 75 -28.17 5.79 8.81
N THR A 76 -27.85 7.07 8.78
CA THR A 76 -28.07 7.99 9.92
C THR A 76 -29.05 9.10 9.56
N VAL A 77 -29.86 9.50 10.55
CA VAL A 77 -30.76 10.66 10.48
C VAL A 77 -30.44 11.59 11.65
N SER A 78 -30.33 12.89 11.39
CA SER A 78 -30.11 13.93 12.41
C SER A 78 -31.35 14.78 12.60
N ASP A 79 -31.83 14.87 13.85
CA ASP A 79 -32.84 15.85 14.23
C ASP A 79 -32.16 17.20 14.43
N LYS A 80 -32.52 18.19 13.60
CA LYS A 80 -31.96 19.55 13.70
C LYS A 80 -32.27 20.17 15.06
N ILE A 81 -31.23 20.37 15.89
CA ILE A 81 -31.27 21.30 17.01
C ILE A 81 -30.65 22.64 16.55
N ASN A 82 -31.45 23.69 16.66
CA ASN A 82 -31.14 25.06 16.27
C ASN A 82 -30.05 25.65 17.18
N THR A 83 -28.87 25.97 16.65
CA THR A 83 -27.93 26.89 17.30
C THR A 83 -27.36 27.87 16.27
N GLY A 84 -27.84 29.11 16.31
CA GLY A 84 -27.34 30.20 15.49
C GLY A 84 -25.95 30.66 15.93
N MET A 85 -25.04 30.84 14.98
CA MET A 85 -23.76 31.51 15.21
C MET A 85 -23.66 32.79 14.37
N LYS A 86 -23.41 33.89 15.08
CA LYS A 86 -23.21 35.25 14.54
C LYS A 86 -21.88 35.36 13.79
N LYS A 87 -21.91 35.91 12.57
CA LYS A 87 -20.72 36.38 11.85
C LYS A 87 -20.23 37.70 12.44
N HIS A 88 -18.94 37.82 12.72
CA HIS A 88 -18.22 39.10 12.80
C HIS A 88 -17.22 39.15 11.65
N GLY A 89 -17.33 40.18 10.82
CA GLY A 89 -16.40 40.45 9.73
C GLY A 89 -15.27 41.37 10.19
N TYR A 90 -14.10 41.18 9.58
CA TYR A 90 -13.07 42.21 9.48
C TYR A 90 -12.64 42.32 8.02
N ILE A 91 -12.67 43.55 7.51
CA ILE A 91 -12.22 43.97 6.19
C ILE A 91 -10.78 44.46 6.34
N ILE A 92 -9.85 43.94 5.56
CA ILE A 92 -8.58 44.63 5.26
C ILE A 92 -8.34 44.56 3.75
N SER A 93 -8.33 45.74 3.15
CA SER A 93 -8.05 46.07 1.76
C SER A 93 -6.54 46.22 1.52
N ILE A 94 -5.99 45.61 0.46
CA ILE A 94 -4.73 46.07 -0.17
C ILE A 94 -4.86 45.98 -1.69
N SER A 95 -4.57 47.11 -2.33
CA SER A 95 -4.70 47.41 -3.75
C SER A 95 -3.52 46.93 -4.59
N LEU A 96 -3.81 46.59 -5.86
CA LEU A 96 -2.88 46.27 -6.93
C LEU A 96 -1.92 47.41 -7.29
N LEU A 97 -0.74 47.04 -7.81
CA LEU A 97 -0.06 47.79 -8.86
C LEU A 97 0.69 46.86 -9.82
N THR A 98 0.48 47.11 -11.10
CA THR A 98 0.95 46.37 -12.28
C THR A 98 2.25 46.95 -12.86
N SER A 99 3.14 46.12 -13.40
CA SER A 99 3.85 46.33 -14.70
C SER A 99 4.83 45.16 -15.00
N VAL A 100 4.62 44.42 -16.11
CA VAL A 100 5.26 44.46 -17.45
C VAL A 100 6.67 43.85 -17.56
N ILE A 101 6.70 42.62 -18.12
CA ILE A 101 7.56 42.01 -19.17
C ILE A 101 9.05 42.37 -19.26
N VAL A 102 9.94 41.36 -19.18
CA VAL A 102 11.11 41.20 -20.09
C VAL A 102 11.37 39.70 -20.38
N PHE A 103 11.59 39.43 -21.67
CA PHE A 103 11.97 38.18 -22.34
C PHE A 103 13.48 37.92 -22.20
N SER A 104 13.95 36.69 -21.92
CA SER A 104 15.22 36.15 -22.49
C SER A 104 15.59 34.73 -22.02
N THR A 105 15.97 33.93 -23.03
CA THR A 105 16.90 32.77 -23.02
C THR A 105 16.50 31.46 -22.34
N LEU A 106 16.05 30.52 -23.17
CA LEU A 106 16.18 29.08 -22.94
C LEU A 106 17.64 28.67 -23.22
N MET A 107 18.48 28.66 -22.18
CA MET A 107 19.73 27.90 -22.17
C MET A 107 19.46 26.61 -21.38
N SER A 108 19.41 25.49 -22.08
CA SER A 108 19.37 24.15 -21.49
C SER A 108 20.71 23.84 -20.84
N CYS A 109 20.88 24.27 -19.58
CA CYS A 109 22.01 23.86 -18.74
C CYS A 109 21.76 22.43 -18.22
N ARG A 110 22.37 21.43 -18.87
CA ARG A 110 22.53 20.09 -18.27
C ARG A 110 23.64 20.16 -17.22
N SER A 111 23.31 20.53 -15.99
CA SER A 111 24.24 20.42 -14.86
C SER A 111 24.11 19.03 -14.24
N THR A 112 25.07 18.15 -14.45
CA THR A 112 25.14 16.84 -13.82
C THR A 112 25.63 16.99 -12.38
N LYS A 113 24.71 17.28 -11.45
CA LYS A 113 25.00 17.17 -10.02
C LYS A 113 24.71 15.74 -9.58
N LYS A 114 25.72 15.03 -9.08
CA LYS A 114 25.50 13.80 -8.29
C LYS A 114 24.69 14.20 -7.05
N VAL A 115 23.50 13.63 -6.91
CA VAL A 115 22.64 13.91 -5.76
C VAL A 115 23.16 13.06 -4.60
N ALA A 116 23.51 13.72 -3.49
CA ALA A 116 23.82 13.05 -2.24
C ALA A 116 22.63 12.19 -1.78
N VAL A 117 22.91 11.07 -1.11
CA VAL A 117 21.92 10.16 -0.52
C VAL A 117 20.77 10.96 0.11
N ASP A 118 19.53 10.64 -0.25
CA ASP A 118 18.35 11.35 0.27
C ASP A 118 18.22 11.09 1.77
N THR A 119 18.62 12.06 2.58
CA THR A 119 18.58 11.98 4.05
C THR A 119 17.18 12.26 4.61
N LYS A 120 16.16 12.43 3.76
CA LYS A 120 14.81 12.71 4.20
C LYS A 120 14.12 11.43 4.65
N ASP A 121 13.45 11.54 5.78
CA ASP A 121 12.64 10.48 6.34
C ASP A 121 11.36 10.28 5.49
N LEU A 122 11.19 9.04 5.02
CA LEU A 122 10.11 8.59 4.15
C LEU A 122 9.11 7.67 4.88
N SER A 123 9.14 7.63 6.22
CA SER A 123 8.28 6.75 7.03
C SER A 123 6.78 6.87 6.73
N TYR A 124 6.35 8.04 6.26
CA TYR A 124 4.97 8.29 5.87
C TYR A 124 4.48 7.40 4.71
N ILE A 125 5.38 6.85 3.87
CA ILE A 125 5.01 5.97 2.74
C ILE A 125 4.41 4.66 3.25
N TYR A 126 4.91 4.13 4.37
CA TYR A 126 4.43 2.88 4.98
C TYR A 126 3.54 3.13 6.20
N ASN A 127 3.04 4.35 6.37
CA ASN A 127 2.13 4.68 7.45
C ASN A 127 0.74 5.05 6.90
N PRO A 128 -0.25 4.16 7.02
CA PRO A 128 -1.58 4.40 6.46
C PRO A 128 -2.32 5.57 7.09
N THR A 129 -1.94 6.03 8.30
CA THR A 129 -2.56 7.22 8.92
C THR A 129 -1.99 8.53 8.39
N ARG A 130 -0.84 8.49 7.69
CA ARG A 130 -0.17 9.68 7.13
C ARG A 130 -0.32 9.82 5.62
N SER A 131 -0.68 8.75 4.92
CA SER A 131 -0.93 8.75 3.47
C SER A 131 -2.44 8.62 3.20
N SER A 132 -3.09 9.73 2.86
CA SER A 132 -4.54 9.79 2.62
C SER A 132 -4.95 9.44 1.18
N PHE A 133 -3.99 9.35 0.25
CA PHE A 133 -4.25 9.00 -1.14
C PHE A 133 -3.08 8.19 -1.74
N ARG A 134 -3.40 7.20 -2.59
CA ARG A 134 -2.44 6.21 -3.10
C ARG A 134 -2.53 6.13 -4.63
N PRO A 135 -1.79 7.00 -5.34
CA PRO A 135 -1.73 6.95 -6.79
C PRO A 135 -1.16 5.61 -7.27
N GLY A 136 -1.72 5.09 -8.36
CA GLY A 136 -1.13 3.97 -9.10
C GLY A 136 -0.07 4.46 -10.07
N TYR A 137 1.00 3.69 -10.24
CA TYR A 137 2.08 4.00 -11.18
C TYR A 137 2.34 2.80 -12.09
N PHE A 138 2.59 3.07 -13.36
CA PHE A 138 2.99 2.06 -14.32
C PHE A 138 3.97 2.69 -15.30
N ILE A 139 5.03 1.97 -15.69
CA ILE A 139 5.98 2.44 -16.69
C ILE A 139 5.98 1.44 -17.84
N ASN A 140 5.81 1.96 -19.06
CA ASN A 140 5.94 1.19 -20.29
C ASN A 140 6.97 1.83 -21.24
N THR A 141 7.89 1.05 -21.78
CA THR A 141 8.85 1.46 -22.80
C THR A 141 8.22 1.29 -24.19
N LEU A 142 8.07 2.40 -24.92
CA LEU A 142 7.49 2.41 -26.27
C LEU A 142 8.55 2.25 -27.36
N SER A 143 9.73 2.77 -27.11
CA SER A 143 10.87 2.71 -28.03
C SER A 143 12.18 2.79 -27.25
N ASP A 144 13.31 2.80 -27.95
CA ASP A 144 14.64 2.92 -27.35
C ASP A 144 14.90 4.32 -26.76
N GLU A 145 14.08 5.30 -27.14
CA GLU A 145 14.23 6.71 -26.74
C GLU A 145 13.05 7.24 -25.92
N SER A 146 11.97 6.47 -25.80
CA SER A 146 10.74 6.92 -25.14
C SER A 146 10.08 5.87 -24.26
N ALA A 147 9.71 6.31 -23.06
CA ALA A 147 8.85 5.58 -22.13
C ALA A 147 7.66 6.46 -21.72
N ILE A 148 6.60 5.83 -21.22
CA ILE A 148 5.46 6.52 -20.62
C ILE A 148 5.38 6.08 -19.16
N LEU A 149 5.35 7.07 -18.27
CA LEU A 149 4.90 6.91 -16.89
C LEU A 149 3.41 7.21 -16.83
N THR A 150 2.61 6.20 -16.57
CA THR A 150 1.18 6.35 -16.31
C THR A 150 0.95 6.53 -14.81
N VAL A 151 0.26 7.62 -14.46
CA VAL A 151 -0.19 7.92 -13.09
C VAL A 151 -1.71 7.80 -13.03
N ARG A 152 -2.20 7.01 -12.08
CA ARG A 152 -3.62 6.79 -11.84
C ARG A 152 -4.06 7.36 -10.50
N PHE A 153 -5.15 8.10 -10.48
CA PHE A 153 -5.84 8.54 -9.28
C PHE A 153 -7.21 7.88 -9.21
N LEU A 154 -7.54 7.26 -8.07
CA LEU A 154 -8.93 6.87 -7.80
C LEU A 154 -9.75 8.13 -7.49
N SER A 155 -11.01 8.17 -7.92
CA SER A 155 -11.85 9.34 -7.64
C SER A 155 -12.04 9.57 -6.14
N ASN A 156 -12.07 8.51 -5.33
CA ASN A 156 -12.22 8.61 -3.86
C ASN A 156 -10.94 9.09 -3.16
N ASP A 157 -9.80 9.04 -3.84
CA ASP A 157 -8.51 9.49 -3.33
C ASP A 157 -8.28 10.99 -3.54
N LEU A 158 -9.04 11.60 -4.47
CA LEU A 158 -8.96 13.02 -4.81
C LEU A 158 -9.94 13.84 -3.96
N PHE A 159 -9.48 14.99 -3.50
CA PHE A 159 -10.34 15.96 -2.82
C PHE A 159 -10.86 16.99 -3.81
N PHE A 160 -12.17 16.98 -4.07
CA PHE A 160 -12.84 17.91 -4.96
C PHE A 160 -13.50 19.03 -4.16
N SER A 161 -13.21 20.28 -4.52
CA SER A 161 -13.83 21.46 -3.94
C SER A 161 -14.50 22.30 -5.02
N GLU A 162 -15.68 22.83 -4.73
CA GLU A 162 -16.41 23.81 -5.56
C GLU A 162 -15.99 25.26 -5.25
N ALA A 163 -15.08 25.45 -4.27
CA ALA A 163 -14.54 26.76 -3.91
C ALA A 163 -13.49 27.24 -4.95
N ASN A 164 -13.91 27.37 -6.20
CA ASN A 164 -13.15 27.90 -7.32
C ASN A 164 -14.02 28.89 -8.13
N PRO A 165 -13.42 29.76 -8.97
CA PRO A 165 -14.16 30.75 -9.75
C PRO A 165 -15.28 30.17 -10.63
N GLU A 166 -15.12 28.93 -11.07
CA GLU A 166 -16.07 28.22 -11.93
C GLU A 166 -17.24 27.58 -11.15
N GLY A 167 -17.13 27.44 -9.82
CA GLY A 167 -18.13 26.77 -8.98
C GLY A 167 -18.29 25.27 -9.26
N VAL A 168 -17.28 24.61 -9.85
CA VAL A 168 -17.34 23.20 -10.26
C VAL A 168 -16.45 22.33 -9.38
N PRO A 169 -16.85 21.10 -8.98
CA PRO A 169 -16.04 20.28 -8.10
C PRO A 169 -14.70 19.93 -8.76
N THR A 170 -13.61 20.52 -8.25
CA THR A 170 -12.27 20.42 -8.86
C THR A 170 -11.24 20.00 -7.82
N ALA A 171 -10.38 19.06 -8.18
CA ALA A 171 -9.20 18.68 -7.40
C ALA A 171 -7.94 19.31 -8.01
N GLY A 172 -7.08 19.89 -7.17
CA GLY A 172 -5.82 20.50 -7.60
C GLY A 172 -4.64 19.59 -7.26
N VAL A 173 -3.93 19.08 -8.27
CA VAL A 173 -2.82 18.13 -8.11
C VAL A 173 -1.59 18.59 -8.86
N VAL A 174 -0.42 18.60 -8.22
CA VAL A 174 0.87 18.82 -8.90
C VAL A 174 1.67 17.53 -8.90
N ILE A 175 2.02 17.03 -10.08
CA ILE A 175 2.89 15.87 -10.26
C ILE A 175 4.27 16.37 -10.65
N ASN A 176 5.28 16.05 -9.84
CA ASN A 176 6.68 16.28 -10.18
C ASN A 176 7.37 14.94 -10.36
N VAL A 177 8.03 14.75 -11.49
CA VAL A 177 8.79 13.54 -11.81
C VAL A 177 10.25 13.94 -11.99
N LYS A 178 11.14 13.29 -11.26
CA LYS A 178 12.59 13.36 -11.49
C LYS A 178 13.06 12.01 -11.98
N LEU A 179 13.69 12.00 -13.14
CA LEU A 179 14.25 10.79 -13.72
C LEU A 179 15.75 10.75 -13.42
N PHE A 180 16.22 9.64 -12.86
CA PHE A 180 17.63 9.44 -12.56
C PHE A 180 18.19 8.23 -13.30
N LEU A 181 19.45 8.33 -13.74
CA LEU A 181 20.26 7.18 -14.15
C LEU A 181 20.77 6.45 -12.89
N ALA A 182 20.35 5.22 -12.68
CA ALA A 182 20.64 4.45 -11.48
C ALA A 182 22.09 3.96 -11.43
N ASP A 183 22.62 3.44 -12.54
CA ASP A 183 23.94 2.80 -12.60
C ASP A 183 25.12 3.78 -12.40
N GLN A 184 24.88 5.09 -12.58
CA GLN A 184 25.92 6.12 -12.50
C GLN A 184 25.87 6.93 -11.20
N GLY A 185 25.30 6.38 -10.13
CA GLY A 185 25.21 7.05 -8.82
C GLY A 185 24.10 8.10 -8.76
N ARG A 186 22.92 7.76 -9.32
CA ARG A 186 21.70 8.59 -9.32
C ARG A 186 21.95 9.99 -9.91
N ILE A 187 22.43 10.03 -11.15
CA ILE A 187 22.57 11.28 -11.90
C ILE A 187 21.19 11.69 -12.38
N LEU A 188 20.80 12.94 -12.09
CA LEU A 188 19.54 13.50 -12.59
C LEU A 188 19.63 13.63 -14.12
N ASP A 189 18.74 12.94 -14.82
CA ASP A 189 18.66 12.95 -16.29
C ASP A 189 17.60 13.94 -16.78
N ASP A 190 16.41 13.93 -16.18
CA ASP A 190 15.30 14.81 -16.54
C ASP A 190 14.42 15.20 -15.34
N THR A 191 13.67 16.29 -15.46
CA THR A 191 12.67 16.74 -14.48
C THR A 191 11.43 17.29 -15.19
N ILE A 192 10.27 16.76 -14.83
CA ILE A 192 8.99 17.07 -15.45
C ILE A 192 8.00 17.50 -14.36
N SER A 193 7.17 18.51 -14.63
CA SER A 193 6.15 18.98 -13.70
C SER A 193 4.82 19.21 -14.43
N TYR A 194 3.74 18.65 -13.88
CA TYR A 194 2.37 18.85 -14.35
C TYR A 194 1.54 19.47 -13.22
N ASN A 195 0.85 20.57 -13.52
CA ASN A 195 -0.15 21.16 -12.62
C ASN A 195 -1.54 20.87 -13.19
N LEU A 196 -2.28 20.01 -12.51
CA LEU A 196 -3.55 19.46 -12.95
C LEU A 196 -4.70 20.04 -12.11
N ASN A 197 -5.73 20.51 -12.81
CA ASN A 197 -7.04 20.80 -12.24
C ASN A 197 -8.00 19.74 -12.76
N ILE A 198 -8.35 18.78 -11.90
CA ILE A 198 -9.17 17.62 -12.25
C ILE A 198 -10.62 17.93 -11.93
N ILE A 199 -11.46 18.10 -12.94
CA ILE A 199 -12.90 18.30 -12.77
C ILE A 199 -13.55 16.95 -12.48
N LYS A 200 -14.41 16.90 -11.46
CA LYS A 200 -15.14 15.69 -11.10
C LYS A 200 -16.16 15.34 -12.19
N ASP A 201 -16.03 14.14 -12.73
CA ASP A 201 -16.97 13.58 -13.69
C ASP A 201 -17.87 12.52 -13.02
N ALA A 202 -19.17 12.60 -13.28
CA ALA A 202 -20.17 11.75 -12.64
C ALA A 202 -19.99 10.29 -13.10
N GLY A 203 -19.80 9.38 -12.14
CA GLY A 203 -19.60 7.95 -12.42
C GLY A 203 -18.17 7.56 -12.83
N LYS A 204 -17.26 8.52 -13.00
CA LYS A 204 -15.85 8.22 -13.28
C LYS A 204 -15.13 7.73 -12.03
N ARG A 205 -14.66 6.48 -12.06
CA ARG A 205 -14.01 5.82 -10.91
C ARG A 205 -12.53 6.17 -10.76
N GLU A 206 -11.86 6.49 -11.86
CA GLU A 206 -10.42 6.78 -11.89
C GLU A 206 -10.04 7.79 -12.97
N TYR A 207 -8.94 8.50 -12.75
CA TYR A 207 -8.33 9.47 -13.66
C TYR A 207 -6.90 9.02 -13.98
N ILE A 208 -6.57 8.92 -15.27
CA ILE A 208 -5.28 8.41 -15.75
C ILE A 208 -4.57 9.51 -16.51
N TYR A 209 -3.28 9.71 -16.22
CA TYR A 209 -2.42 10.69 -16.86
C TYR A 209 -1.14 10.01 -17.35
N ASN A 210 -0.79 10.22 -18.62
CA ASN A 210 0.41 9.68 -19.25
C ASN A 210 1.48 10.76 -19.33
N ILE A 211 2.62 10.52 -18.70
CA ILE A 211 3.76 11.42 -18.64
C ILE A 211 4.87 10.83 -19.52
N PRO A 212 5.19 11.44 -20.66
CA PRO A 212 6.26 10.96 -21.52
C PRO A 212 7.62 11.19 -20.83
N LEU A 213 8.46 10.16 -20.82
CA LEU A 213 9.82 10.18 -20.32
C LEU A 213 10.78 9.98 -21.50
N LYS A 214 11.82 10.81 -21.56
CA LYS A 214 12.93 10.62 -22.50
C LYS A 214 13.93 9.68 -21.86
N ILE A 215 14.29 8.62 -22.57
CA ILE A 215 15.20 7.58 -22.10
C ILE A 215 16.23 7.25 -23.18
N GLN A 216 17.19 6.42 -22.83
CA GLN A 216 18.20 5.88 -23.73
C GLN A 216 18.30 4.38 -23.48
N GLU A 217 18.51 3.62 -24.55
CA GLU A 217 18.74 2.18 -24.49
C GLU A 217 19.96 1.83 -23.62
N GLY A 218 19.94 0.65 -22.99
CA GLY A 218 21.08 0.13 -22.24
C GLY A 218 21.30 0.72 -20.85
N ASN A 219 20.31 1.40 -20.27
CA ASN A 219 20.43 2.04 -18.95
C ASN A 219 19.40 1.55 -17.95
N LYS A 220 19.75 1.57 -16.66
CA LYS A 220 18.79 1.50 -15.55
C LYS A 220 18.39 2.89 -15.06
N TYR A 221 17.11 3.06 -14.82
CA TYR A 221 16.49 4.31 -14.40
C TYR A 221 15.76 4.18 -13.07
N LEU A 222 15.65 5.31 -12.37
CA LEU A 222 14.78 5.47 -11.21
C LEU A 222 13.91 6.71 -11.41
N ALA A 223 12.60 6.53 -11.52
CA ALA A 223 11.65 7.64 -11.52
C ALA A 223 11.24 7.97 -10.08
N GLU A 224 11.58 9.14 -9.59
CA GLU A 224 11.06 9.70 -8.34
C GLU A 224 9.85 10.57 -8.66
N ILE A 225 8.67 10.14 -8.23
CA ILE A 225 7.41 10.86 -8.42
C ILE A 225 7.01 11.48 -7.09
N LYS A 226 6.78 12.80 -7.08
CA LYS A 226 6.25 13.55 -5.95
C LYS A 226 4.96 14.25 -6.35
N ILE A 227 3.86 13.85 -5.72
CA ILE A 227 2.52 14.38 -5.99
C ILE A 227 2.07 15.22 -4.80
N LEU A 228 1.67 16.46 -5.07
CA LEU A 228 1.10 17.38 -4.09
C LEU A 228 -0.39 17.56 -4.38
N ASP A 229 -1.23 17.20 -3.41
CA ASP A 229 -2.61 17.69 -3.35
C ASP A 229 -2.58 19.13 -2.82
N ARG A 230 -2.95 20.09 -3.68
CA ARG A 230 -2.86 21.52 -3.39
C ARG A 230 -3.92 22.00 -2.40
N LEU A 231 -5.04 21.29 -2.28
CA LEU A 231 -6.15 21.70 -1.42
C LEU A 231 -5.92 21.17 -0.01
N ARG A 232 -5.47 19.91 0.12
CA ARG A 232 -5.16 19.30 1.42
C ARG A 232 -3.73 19.54 1.90
N MET A 233 -2.87 20.09 1.05
CA MET A 233 -1.43 20.27 1.29
C MET A 233 -0.72 18.96 1.67
N MET A 234 -1.15 17.86 1.05
CA MET A 234 -0.64 16.51 1.31
C MET A 234 0.28 16.06 0.19
N VAL A 235 1.35 15.36 0.55
CA VAL A 235 2.36 14.86 -0.39
C VAL A 235 2.33 13.34 -0.42
N SER A 236 2.36 12.79 -1.63
CA SER A 236 2.68 11.38 -1.90
C SER A 236 3.99 11.31 -2.68
N GLN A 237 4.85 10.34 -2.35
CA GLN A 237 6.12 10.14 -3.02
C GLN A 237 6.31 8.66 -3.35
N ALA A 238 6.78 8.38 -4.56
CA ALA A 238 7.06 7.04 -5.05
C ALA A 238 8.39 6.99 -5.80
N PHE A 239 9.00 5.81 -5.81
CA PHE A 239 10.28 5.53 -6.45
C PHE A 239 10.09 4.28 -7.31
N ILE A 240 10.05 4.44 -8.63
CA ILE A 240 9.77 3.35 -9.57
C ILE A 240 11.04 3.05 -10.36
N PRO A 241 11.74 1.95 -10.06
CA PRO A 241 12.87 1.51 -10.87
C PRO A 241 12.37 0.95 -12.20
N PHE A 242 13.11 1.18 -13.28
CA PHE A 242 12.90 0.49 -14.55
C PHE A 242 14.19 0.44 -15.37
N ASN A 243 14.25 -0.33 -16.45
CA ASN A 243 15.43 -0.38 -17.29
C ASN A 243 15.12 -0.66 -18.77
N THR A 244 16.07 -0.31 -19.62
CA THR A 244 16.03 -0.45 -21.08
C THR A 244 17.07 -1.46 -21.58
N LEU A 245 17.44 -2.43 -20.73
CA LEU A 245 18.54 -3.38 -21.01
C LEU A 245 18.16 -4.47 -22.02
N SER A 246 16.85 -4.75 -22.15
CA SER A 246 16.36 -5.82 -22.99
C SER A 246 14.95 -5.51 -23.49
N PRO A 247 14.65 -5.78 -24.77
CA PRO A 247 13.30 -5.62 -25.32
C PRO A 247 12.34 -6.72 -24.82
N LEU A 248 12.84 -7.76 -24.15
CA LEU A 248 12.05 -8.88 -23.61
C LEU A 248 11.64 -8.65 -22.14
N ASN A 249 12.17 -7.62 -21.50
CA ASN A 249 11.89 -7.36 -20.10
C ASN A 249 10.44 -6.88 -19.90
N LYS A 250 9.97 -6.94 -18.64
CA LYS A 250 8.61 -6.58 -18.22
C LYS A 250 8.16 -5.17 -18.58
N TYR A 251 9.06 -4.19 -18.75
CA TYR A 251 8.67 -2.80 -19.04
C TYR A 251 8.16 -2.62 -20.47
N ASN A 252 8.31 -3.62 -21.33
CA ASN A 252 7.80 -3.61 -22.70
C ASN A 252 6.38 -4.20 -22.82
N PHE A 253 5.77 -4.57 -21.69
CA PHE A 253 4.46 -5.21 -21.65
C PHE A 253 3.44 -4.35 -20.90
N ILE A 254 2.18 -4.39 -21.33
CA ILE A 254 1.04 -3.81 -20.64
C ILE A 254 -0.02 -4.89 -20.45
N SER A 255 -0.52 -5.05 -19.23
CA SER A 255 -1.70 -5.85 -18.94
C SER A 255 -2.95 -4.96 -18.98
N VAL A 256 -3.97 -5.38 -19.74
CA VAL A 256 -5.24 -4.68 -19.84
C VAL A 256 -6.39 -5.65 -19.62
N GLY A 257 -7.47 -5.20 -18.98
CA GLY A 257 -8.69 -5.99 -18.83
C GLY A 257 -9.35 -6.26 -20.18
N TYR A 258 -9.74 -7.50 -20.44
CA TYR A 258 -10.27 -7.91 -21.74
C TYR A 258 -11.60 -7.22 -22.08
N PHE A 259 -12.50 -7.10 -21.11
CA PHE A 259 -13.87 -6.59 -21.35
C PHE A 259 -13.96 -5.06 -21.28
N ASN A 260 -13.35 -4.48 -20.26
CA ASN A 260 -13.41 -3.04 -19.96
C ASN A 260 -12.26 -2.25 -20.61
N LYS A 261 -11.25 -2.94 -21.18
CA LYS A 261 -10.08 -2.34 -21.82
C LYS A 261 -9.32 -1.34 -20.95
N ASN A 262 -9.44 -1.46 -19.62
CA ASN A 262 -8.70 -0.61 -18.69
C ASN A 262 -7.30 -1.22 -18.44
N GLN A 263 -6.33 -0.36 -18.17
CA GLN A 263 -4.99 -0.80 -17.80
C GLN A 263 -4.97 -1.35 -16.39
N LEU A 264 -4.32 -2.50 -16.21
CA LEU A 264 -4.09 -3.09 -14.90
C LEU A 264 -2.76 -2.60 -14.34
N PHE A 265 -2.80 -2.10 -13.10
CA PHE A 265 -1.63 -1.58 -12.39
C PHE A 265 -1.00 -2.62 -11.45
N SER A 266 -1.68 -3.75 -11.26
CA SER A 266 -1.26 -4.85 -10.40
C SER A 266 -0.79 -6.01 -11.26
N GLN A 267 0.31 -6.65 -10.87
CA GLN A 267 0.72 -7.94 -11.43
C GLN A 267 -0.07 -9.11 -10.82
N VAL A 268 -0.78 -8.89 -9.70
CA VAL A 268 -1.67 -9.88 -9.10
C VAL A 268 -3.04 -9.80 -9.77
N LEU A 269 -3.46 -10.92 -10.34
CA LEU A 269 -4.73 -11.12 -11.04
C LEU A 269 -5.81 -11.60 -10.08
N ARG A 270 -7.07 -11.28 -10.39
CA ARG A 270 -8.21 -11.98 -9.80
C ARG A 270 -8.43 -13.31 -10.51
N VAL A 271 -8.99 -14.29 -9.80
CA VAL A 271 -9.16 -15.68 -10.30
C VAL A 271 -9.87 -15.75 -11.65
N ASP A 272 -10.92 -14.93 -11.84
CA ASP A 272 -11.74 -14.91 -13.06
C ASP A 272 -11.44 -13.70 -13.96
N GLU A 273 -10.27 -13.06 -13.81
CA GLU A 273 -9.90 -11.89 -14.60
C GLU A 273 -9.38 -12.29 -15.99
N TYR A 274 -10.15 -11.94 -17.02
CA TYR A 274 -9.70 -12.02 -18.40
C TYR A 274 -8.86 -10.78 -18.75
N ILE A 275 -7.67 -11.02 -19.27
CA ILE A 275 -6.73 -9.97 -19.68
C ILE A 275 -6.30 -10.11 -21.13
N ASN A 276 -5.86 -9.01 -21.73
CA ASN A 276 -4.95 -9.02 -22.86
C ASN A 276 -3.56 -8.57 -22.38
N LEU A 277 -2.52 -9.17 -22.95
CA LEU A 277 -1.14 -8.77 -22.70
C LEU A 277 -0.57 -8.14 -23.98
N LEU A 278 -0.33 -6.83 -23.92
CA LEU A 278 0.18 -6.06 -25.04
C LEU A 278 1.70 -5.98 -24.97
N TYR A 279 2.38 -6.30 -26.05
CA TYR A 279 3.82 -6.14 -26.22
C TYR A 279 4.10 -4.92 -27.12
N SER A 280 4.88 -3.96 -26.61
CA SER A 280 5.04 -2.63 -27.23
C SER A 280 6.22 -2.51 -28.20
N ARG A 281 6.90 -3.62 -28.53
CA ARG A 281 8.16 -3.62 -29.30
C ARG A 281 7.97 -4.23 -30.68
N GLN A 282 8.93 -5.04 -31.14
CA GLN A 282 8.89 -5.68 -32.45
C GLN A 282 7.72 -6.67 -32.52
N PRO A 283 7.20 -6.95 -33.73
CA PRO A 283 6.17 -7.98 -33.92
C PRO A 283 6.61 -9.30 -33.28
N ALA A 284 5.73 -9.87 -32.46
CA ALA A 284 5.93 -11.18 -31.87
C ALA A 284 4.97 -12.17 -32.53
N ASP A 285 5.45 -13.37 -32.86
CA ASP A 285 4.62 -14.42 -33.44
C ASP A 285 3.97 -15.31 -32.38
N SER A 286 4.62 -15.43 -31.22
CA SER A 286 4.22 -16.37 -30.17
C SER A 286 4.37 -15.79 -28.78
N LEU A 287 3.48 -16.20 -27.89
CA LEU A 287 3.51 -15.94 -26.46
C LEU A 287 3.75 -17.26 -25.72
N TYR A 288 4.85 -17.31 -24.97
CA TYR A 288 5.22 -18.42 -24.10
C TYR A 288 4.84 -18.10 -22.66
N ILE A 289 4.02 -18.93 -22.05
CA ILE A 289 3.56 -18.77 -20.67
C ILE A 289 4.13 -19.92 -19.83
N SER A 290 5.04 -19.57 -18.92
CA SER A 290 5.65 -20.49 -17.97
C SER A 290 4.92 -20.44 -16.64
N TYR A 291 4.44 -21.59 -16.16
CA TYR A 291 3.76 -21.72 -14.88
C TYR A 291 4.72 -22.28 -13.81
N PHE A 292 4.83 -21.55 -12.71
CA PHE A 292 5.52 -21.95 -11.49
C PHE A 292 4.49 -22.12 -10.37
N LYS A 293 4.69 -23.13 -9.51
CA LYS A 293 3.88 -23.29 -8.30
C LYS A 293 3.97 -22.02 -7.41
N PRO A 294 2.97 -21.76 -6.56
CA PRO A 294 3.08 -20.71 -5.55
C PRO A 294 4.36 -20.85 -4.74
N PHE A 295 5.05 -19.72 -4.52
CA PHE A 295 6.21 -19.67 -3.64
C PHE A 295 5.74 -19.49 -2.19
N GLY A 296 5.61 -20.61 -1.48
CA GLY A 296 5.08 -20.66 -0.11
C GLY A 296 6.13 -20.63 1.01
N GLU A 297 7.40 -20.36 0.69
CA GLU A 297 8.45 -20.27 1.71
C GLU A 297 8.24 -19.05 2.61
N ILE A 298 8.46 -19.25 3.91
CA ILE A 298 8.34 -18.21 4.93
C ILE A 298 9.74 -17.67 5.27
N PRO A 299 9.92 -16.34 5.40
CA PRO A 299 11.20 -15.74 5.74
C PRO A 299 11.62 -16.17 7.15
N ASP A 300 12.91 -16.44 7.30
CA ASP A 300 13.46 -16.83 8.60
C ASP A 300 13.51 -15.63 9.55
N PRO A 301 13.46 -15.83 10.87
CA PRO A 301 13.66 -14.75 11.83
C PRO A 301 14.87 -13.86 11.51
N PRO A 302 14.81 -12.55 11.81
CA PRO A 302 15.89 -11.62 11.49
C PRO A 302 17.18 -11.92 12.28
N SER A 303 17.09 -12.68 13.38
CA SER A 303 18.24 -13.16 14.16
C SER A 303 18.96 -14.36 13.52
N MET A 304 18.38 -15.02 12.52
CA MET A 304 18.91 -16.26 11.95
C MET A 304 19.68 -16.02 10.66
N MET A 305 20.98 -16.34 10.62
CA MET A 305 21.82 -16.17 9.42
C MET A 305 21.75 -17.40 8.50
N LEU A 306 20.67 -17.50 7.73
CA LEU A 306 20.50 -18.52 6.70
C LEU A 306 20.61 -17.94 5.28
N PRO A 307 20.94 -18.79 4.28
CA PRO A 307 20.79 -18.42 2.88
C PRO A 307 19.35 -18.00 2.59
N GLN A 308 19.21 -17.01 1.72
CA GLN A 308 17.91 -16.48 1.35
C GLN A 308 17.16 -17.47 0.47
N LYS A 309 15.86 -17.63 0.74
CA LYS A 309 14.98 -18.51 -0.03
C LYS A 309 14.53 -17.80 -1.31
N THR A 310 14.60 -18.49 -2.44
CA THR A 310 14.22 -17.97 -3.78
C THR A 310 13.55 -19.06 -4.60
N VAL A 311 12.87 -18.66 -5.68
CA VAL A 311 12.47 -19.61 -6.73
C VAL A 311 13.72 -20.11 -7.44
N ASP A 312 14.08 -21.36 -7.19
CA ASP A 312 15.27 -22.04 -7.72
C ASP A 312 14.92 -23.27 -8.57
N TYR A 313 13.64 -23.41 -8.94
CA TYR A 313 13.11 -24.53 -9.71
C TYR A 313 12.55 -24.09 -11.06
N ASP A 314 12.61 -25.00 -12.03
CA ASP A 314 12.08 -24.81 -13.37
C ASP A 314 10.55 -24.72 -13.40
N PRO A 315 9.94 -24.09 -14.43
CA PRO A 315 8.50 -24.06 -14.57
C PRO A 315 7.94 -25.48 -14.72
N ILE A 316 6.83 -25.74 -14.04
CA ILE A 316 6.12 -27.03 -14.10
C ILE A 316 5.54 -27.27 -15.49
N ARG A 317 5.17 -26.18 -16.16
CA ARG A 317 4.59 -26.23 -17.50
C ARG A 317 4.93 -24.97 -18.28
N VAL A 318 5.20 -25.14 -19.57
CA VAL A 318 5.32 -24.05 -20.54
C VAL A 318 4.29 -24.28 -21.63
N VAL A 319 3.52 -23.24 -21.96
CA VAL A 319 2.54 -23.25 -23.05
C VAL A 319 2.93 -22.19 -24.07
N ALA A 320 2.98 -22.55 -25.35
CA ALA A 320 3.16 -21.62 -26.45
C ALA A 320 1.82 -21.36 -27.13
N LEU A 321 1.48 -20.09 -27.33
CA LEU A 321 0.26 -19.63 -28.00
C LEU A 321 0.66 -18.70 -29.15
N PRO A 322 -0.10 -18.66 -30.27
CA PRO A 322 0.03 -17.58 -31.25
C PRO A 322 -0.21 -16.23 -30.56
N TYR A 323 0.71 -15.28 -30.73
CA TYR A 323 0.55 -13.96 -30.11
C TYR A 323 -0.46 -13.11 -30.89
N SER A 324 -1.29 -12.39 -30.14
CA SER A 324 -2.15 -11.33 -30.64
C SER A 324 -2.42 -10.36 -29.48
N ASP A 325 -2.46 -9.06 -29.79
CA ASP A 325 -2.81 -8.00 -28.83
C ASP A 325 -4.26 -8.10 -28.32
N THR A 326 -5.09 -8.89 -29.01
CA THR A 326 -6.49 -9.18 -28.64
C THR A 326 -6.69 -10.55 -28.01
N LEU A 327 -5.63 -11.37 -27.85
CA LEU A 327 -5.70 -12.72 -27.27
C LEU A 327 -6.22 -12.66 -25.81
N PRO A 328 -7.41 -13.20 -25.49
CA PRO A 328 -7.89 -13.28 -24.12
C PRO A 328 -7.13 -14.37 -23.35
N ILE A 329 -6.61 -14.01 -22.18
CA ILE A 329 -5.89 -14.91 -21.28
C ILE A 329 -6.57 -14.87 -19.91
N MET A 330 -6.80 -16.04 -19.31
CA MET A 330 -7.27 -16.19 -17.93
C MET A 330 -6.40 -17.22 -17.22
N LEU A 331 -5.94 -16.88 -16.01
CA LEU A 331 -4.96 -17.65 -15.25
C LEU A 331 -5.53 -17.97 -13.84
N PRO A 332 -6.53 -18.87 -13.74
CA PRO A 332 -7.30 -19.06 -12.51
C PRO A 332 -6.55 -19.85 -11.43
N ARG A 333 -5.46 -20.55 -11.78
CA ARG A 333 -4.68 -21.34 -10.82
C ARG A 333 -3.75 -20.43 -10.03
N GLU A 334 -3.65 -20.68 -8.73
CA GLU A 334 -2.64 -20.03 -7.90
C GLU A 334 -1.22 -20.36 -8.38
N GLY A 335 -0.36 -19.35 -8.36
CA GLY A 335 1.04 -19.46 -8.77
C GLY A 335 1.55 -18.24 -9.51
N ILE A 336 2.70 -18.43 -10.15
CA ILE A 336 3.40 -17.38 -10.91
C ILE A 336 3.39 -17.78 -12.38
N PHE A 337 3.02 -16.84 -13.25
CA PHE A 337 2.96 -17.00 -14.69
C PHE A 337 3.92 -16.01 -15.34
N LEU A 338 5.02 -16.51 -15.91
CA LEU A 338 5.96 -15.69 -16.67
C LEU A 338 5.62 -15.75 -18.15
N CYS A 339 5.17 -14.62 -18.68
CA CYS A 339 4.78 -14.46 -20.08
C CYS A 339 5.94 -13.83 -20.87
N SER A 340 6.43 -14.52 -21.90
CA SER A 340 7.53 -14.06 -22.75
C SER A 340 7.19 -14.19 -24.22
N VAL A 341 7.73 -13.31 -25.06
CA VAL A 341 7.64 -13.43 -26.53
C VAL A 341 8.83 -14.20 -27.12
N ASP A 342 9.78 -14.63 -26.28
CA ASP A 342 10.96 -15.40 -26.70
C ASP A 342 10.88 -16.85 -26.21
N ARG A 343 11.38 -17.78 -27.03
CA ARG A 343 11.35 -19.22 -26.74
C ARG A 343 12.29 -19.63 -25.60
N ASN A 344 13.34 -18.85 -25.32
CA ASN A 344 14.30 -19.17 -24.25
C ASN A 344 13.84 -18.68 -22.87
N ILE A 345 12.75 -17.91 -22.80
CA ILE A 345 12.04 -17.50 -21.57
C ILE A 345 12.99 -17.07 -20.44
N ARG A 346 13.94 -16.18 -20.75
CA ARG A 346 14.85 -15.60 -19.73
C ARG A 346 14.22 -14.43 -19.00
N GLU A 347 13.36 -13.71 -19.70
CA GLU A 347 12.72 -12.49 -19.24
C GLU A 347 11.30 -12.45 -19.79
N GLY A 348 10.47 -11.61 -19.18
CA GLY A 348 9.10 -11.42 -19.60
C GLY A 348 8.32 -10.62 -18.59
N TYR A 349 7.01 -10.68 -18.73
CA TYR A 349 6.06 -10.09 -17.82
C TYR A 349 5.47 -11.15 -16.90
N ALA A 350 5.70 -11.01 -15.60
CA ALA A 350 5.14 -11.93 -14.63
C ALA A 350 3.79 -11.47 -14.10
N LEU A 351 2.88 -12.43 -13.97
CA LEU A 351 1.57 -12.31 -13.39
C LEU A 351 1.45 -13.31 -12.24
N MET A 352 0.79 -12.94 -11.16
CA MET A 352 0.61 -13.78 -9.99
C MET A 352 -0.87 -13.99 -9.70
N ASN A 353 -1.19 -15.15 -9.16
CA ASN A 353 -2.49 -15.43 -8.57
C ASN A 353 -2.26 -15.99 -7.17
N PHE A 354 -2.70 -15.25 -6.16
CA PHE A 354 -2.58 -15.59 -4.73
C PHE A 354 -3.93 -15.97 -4.10
N GLY A 355 -4.91 -16.35 -4.94
CA GLY A 355 -6.24 -16.72 -4.49
C GLY A 355 -7.27 -15.59 -4.54
N PRO A 356 -8.54 -15.89 -4.25
CA PRO A 356 -9.69 -15.00 -4.52
C PRO A 356 -9.81 -13.81 -3.56
N SER A 357 -9.23 -13.90 -2.37
CA SER A 357 -9.34 -12.90 -1.30
C SER A 357 -8.23 -11.85 -1.33
N TYR A 358 -7.13 -12.14 -2.02
CA TYR A 358 -5.93 -11.30 -2.03
C TYR A 358 -6.24 -9.88 -2.55
N PRO A 359 -5.74 -8.81 -1.91
CA PRO A 359 -4.74 -8.75 -0.83
C PRO A 359 -5.31 -8.88 0.60
N ASN A 360 -6.62 -9.09 0.74
CA ASN A 360 -7.27 -9.22 2.05
C ASN A 360 -7.12 -10.65 2.60
N MET A 361 -7.50 -10.82 3.87
CA MET A 361 -7.57 -12.13 4.54
C MET A 361 -9.02 -12.34 4.97
N THR A 362 -9.80 -13.06 4.15
CA THR A 362 -11.26 -13.14 4.34
C THR A 362 -11.74 -14.47 4.89
N THR A 363 -10.91 -15.50 4.85
CA THR A 363 -11.23 -16.83 5.37
C THR A 363 -10.39 -17.16 6.60
N PRO A 364 -10.91 -17.94 7.56
CA PRO A 364 -10.13 -18.40 8.71
C PRO A 364 -8.83 -19.11 8.31
N GLU A 365 -8.86 -19.89 7.23
CA GLU A 365 -7.73 -20.66 6.72
C GLU A 365 -6.60 -19.72 6.29
N GLU A 366 -6.92 -18.67 5.53
CA GLU A 366 -5.95 -17.62 5.16
C GLU A 366 -5.42 -16.86 6.37
N MET A 367 -6.28 -16.63 7.37
CA MET A 367 -5.90 -15.93 8.60
C MET A 367 -4.99 -16.77 9.52
N ILE A 368 -5.05 -18.10 9.45
CA ILE A 368 -4.15 -18.98 10.21
C ILE A 368 -2.71 -18.87 9.68
N GLU A 369 -2.52 -18.68 8.37
CA GLU A 369 -1.19 -18.72 7.74
C GLU A 369 -0.17 -17.71 8.33
N PRO A 370 -0.48 -16.42 8.52
CA PRO A 370 0.47 -15.46 9.08
C PRO A 370 0.79 -15.69 10.57
N LEU A 371 0.02 -16.53 11.28
CA LEU A 371 0.31 -16.86 12.67
C LEU A 371 1.60 -17.65 12.84
N ILE A 372 2.20 -18.15 11.76
CA ILE A 372 3.51 -18.81 11.79
C ILE A 372 4.61 -17.93 12.41
N TYR A 373 4.44 -16.61 12.41
CA TYR A 373 5.37 -15.69 13.09
C TYR A 373 5.17 -15.65 14.62
N LEU A 374 4.02 -16.07 15.13
CA LEU A 374 3.68 -16.00 16.56
C LEU A 374 3.62 -17.39 17.22
N ALA A 375 3.23 -18.41 16.47
CA ALA A 375 2.92 -19.73 16.99
C ALA A 375 3.94 -20.79 16.50
N PRO A 376 4.24 -21.80 17.33
CA PRO A 376 5.04 -22.94 16.89
C PRO A 376 4.29 -23.76 15.84
N ALA A 377 5.03 -24.47 14.99
CA ALA A 377 4.49 -25.23 13.86
C ALA A 377 3.36 -26.23 14.24
N PHE A 378 3.44 -26.86 15.41
CA PHE A 378 2.40 -27.79 15.87
C PHE A 378 1.06 -27.09 16.18
N GLU A 379 1.09 -25.84 16.68
CA GLU A 379 -0.11 -25.07 17.00
C GLU A 379 -0.78 -24.61 15.70
N ILE A 380 0.02 -24.23 14.69
CA ILE A 380 -0.46 -23.94 13.34
C ILE A 380 -1.13 -25.16 12.71
N GLU A 381 -0.46 -26.32 12.74
CA GLU A 381 -0.99 -27.54 12.14
C GLU A 381 -2.27 -28.02 12.83
N GLN A 382 -2.37 -27.84 14.14
CA GLN A 382 -3.60 -28.10 14.88
C GLN A 382 -4.76 -27.20 14.42
N MET A 383 -4.50 -25.91 14.18
CA MET A 383 -5.53 -24.99 13.66
C MET A 383 -5.92 -25.34 12.22
N ARG A 384 -4.95 -25.68 11.36
CA ARG A 384 -5.19 -26.08 9.96
C ARG A 384 -6.00 -27.36 9.82
N SER A 385 -5.72 -28.36 10.66
CA SER A 385 -6.42 -29.65 10.65
C SER A 385 -7.73 -29.64 11.45
N SER A 386 -8.09 -28.52 12.07
CA SER A 386 -9.34 -28.38 12.82
C SER A 386 -10.55 -28.49 11.90
N SER A 387 -11.56 -29.25 12.33
CA SER A 387 -12.88 -29.25 11.66
C SER A 387 -13.63 -27.92 11.80
N LYS A 388 -13.19 -27.04 12.71
CA LYS A 388 -13.73 -25.69 12.93
C LYS A 388 -12.58 -24.67 12.98
N PRO A 389 -11.99 -24.30 11.83
CA PRO A 389 -10.81 -23.43 11.76
C PRO A 389 -11.03 -22.07 12.40
N LYS A 390 -12.22 -21.48 12.23
CA LYS A 390 -12.59 -20.21 12.87
C LYS A 390 -12.55 -20.28 14.40
N LEU A 391 -13.15 -21.31 14.99
CA LEU A 391 -13.15 -21.46 16.45
C LEU A 391 -11.73 -21.65 16.97
N ALA A 392 -10.91 -22.44 16.27
CA ALA A 392 -9.50 -22.65 16.64
C ALA A 392 -8.69 -21.33 16.57
N LEU A 393 -8.96 -20.50 15.56
CA LEU A 393 -8.38 -19.18 15.42
C LEU A 393 -8.80 -18.22 16.56
N ASP A 394 -10.10 -18.18 16.89
CA ASP A 394 -10.62 -17.35 17.98
C ASP A 394 -10.02 -17.79 19.33
N ASP A 395 -9.97 -19.09 19.58
CA ASP A 395 -9.39 -19.68 20.79
C ASP A 395 -7.89 -19.34 20.93
N PHE A 396 -7.13 -19.34 19.82
CA PHE A 396 -5.74 -18.90 19.80
C PHE A 396 -5.60 -17.46 20.30
N TRP A 397 -6.41 -16.53 19.77
CA TRP A 397 -6.35 -15.13 20.14
C TRP A 397 -6.87 -14.85 21.55
N VAL A 398 -7.90 -15.58 22.01
CA VAL A 398 -8.41 -15.49 23.39
C VAL A 398 -7.38 -16.01 24.39
N LYS A 399 -6.72 -17.14 24.09
CA LYS A 399 -5.66 -17.73 24.92
C LYS A 399 -4.52 -16.74 25.18
N TYR A 400 -4.04 -16.05 24.14
CA TYR A 400 -2.93 -15.10 24.28
C TYR A 400 -3.38 -13.69 24.69
N GLY A 401 -4.61 -13.27 24.33
CA GLY A 401 -5.19 -11.98 24.74
C GLY A 401 -5.71 -11.96 26.18
N GLY A 402 -6.02 -13.12 26.76
CA GLY A 402 -6.54 -13.29 28.11
C GLY A 402 -8.05 -13.00 28.28
N ASN A 403 -8.63 -12.19 27.39
CA ASN A 403 -10.08 -11.97 27.28
C ASN A 403 -10.50 -11.65 25.83
N ILE A 404 -11.81 -11.63 25.60
CA ILE A 404 -12.40 -11.46 24.26
C ILE A 404 -12.11 -10.06 23.70
N GLU A 405 -12.16 -9.02 24.52
CA GLU A 405 -11.95 -7.64 24.09
C GLU A 405 -10.52 -7.42 23.59
N LYS A 406 -9.52 -7.90 24.35
CA LYS A 406 -8.12 -7.86 23.96
C LYS A 406 -7.85 -8.73 22.74
N ALA A 407 -8.44 -9.92 22.67
CA ALA A 407 -8.32 -10.79 21.49
C ALA A 407 -8.79 -10.08 20.22
N ARG A 408 -9.95 -9.42 20.25
CA ARG A 408 -10.47 -8.63 19.13
C ARG A 408 -9.52 -7.51 18.71
N GLU A 409 -8.94 -6.81 19.68
CA GLU A 409 -7.96 -5.75 19.38
C GLU A 409 -6.69 -6.31 18.72
N LEU A 410 -6.16 -7.43 19.23
CA LEU A 410 -4.99 -8.10 18.68
C LEU A 410 -5.23 -8.58 17.25
N ILE A 411 -6.37 -9.25 17.01
CA ILE A 411 -6.82 -9.67 15.68
C ILE A 411 -6.84 -8.46 14.75
N ARG A 412 -7.56 -7.39 15.15
CA ARG A 412 -7.69 -6.19 14.32
C ARG A 412 -6.32 -5.63 13.94
N ILE A 413 -5.41 -5.48 14.90
CA ILE A 413 -4.10 -4.87 14.64
C ILE A 413 -3.22 -5.79 13.81
N PHE A 414 -3.12 -7.07 14.16
CA PHE A 414 -2.25 -8.04 13.49
C PHE A 414 -2.65 -8.21 12.02
N TYR A 415 -3.92 -8.51 11.74
CA TYR A 415 -4.37 -8.71 10.37
C TYR A 415 -4.43 -7.42 9.56
N THR A 416 -4.67 -6.26 10.20
CA THR A 416 -4.49 -4.97 9.52
C THR A 416 -3.05 -4.81 9.04
N ARG A 417 -2.05 -5.20 9.86
CA ARG A 417 -0.64 -5.17 9.43
C ARG A 417 -0.34 -6.17 8.31
N VAL A 418 -0.95 -7.36 8.34
CA VAL A 418 -0.84 -8.36 7.25
C VAL A 418 -1.39 -7.82 5.93
N VAL A 419 -2.58 -7.22 5.93
CA VAL A 419 -3.19 -6.64 4.72
C VAL A 419 -2.35 -5.47 4.19
N TYR A 420 -1.84 -4.61 5.07
CA TYR A 420 -0.92 -3.55 4.65
C TYR A 420 0.41 -4.10 4.12
N ALA A 421 0.92 -5.19 4.70
CA ALA A 421 2.10 -5.85 4.16
C ALA A 421 1.85 -6.37 2.75
N ASN A 422 0.68 -6.96 2.48
CA ASN A 422 0.26 -7.33 1.13
C ASN A 422 0.23 -6.10 0.20
N VAL A 423 -0.42 -5.02 0.61
CA VAL A 423 -0.52 -3.80 -0.23
C VAL A 423 0.84 -3.19 -0.57
N TYR A 424 1.78 -3.14 0.38
CA TYR A 424 3.07 -2.46 0.18
C TYR A 424 4.18 -3.37 -0.38
N PHE A 425 4.19 -4.63 0.01
CA PHE A 425 5.35 -5.51 -0.17
C PHE A 425 5.07 -6.73 -1.05
N THR A 426 3.93 -6.79 -1.74
CA THR A 426 3.68 -7.83 -2.76
C THR A 426 4.86 -7.90 -3.73
N SER A 427 5.38 -9.11 -3.94
CA SER A 427 6.42 -9.41 -4.93
C SER A 427 5.95 -10.63 -5.75
N PHE A 428 6.84 -11.58 -6.06
CA PHE A 428 6.48 -12.90 -6.59
C PHE A 428 5.81 -13.82 -5.55
N THR A 429 5.70 -13.36 -4.31
CA THR A 429 4.99 -13.97 -3.18
C THR A 429 4.14 -12.90 -2.48
N GLU A 430 3.21 -13.34 -1.63
CA GLU A 430 2.35 -12.46 -0.85
C GLU A 430 3.17 -11.51 0.02
N GLY A 431 2.72 -10.26 0.15
CA GLY A 431 3.51 -9.23 0.81
C GLY A 431 3.86 -9.57 2.26
N TRP A 432 2.97 -10.24 3.00
CA TRP A 432 3.26 -10.70 4.37
C TRP A 432 4.32 -11.81 4.46
N ARG A 433 4.56 -12.57 3.38
CA ARG A 433 5.62 -13.58 3.25
C ARG A 433 6.96 -12.99 2.78
N THR A 434 7.04 -11.68 2.54
CA THR A 434 8.33 -11.04 2.24
C THR A 434 9.08 -10.67 3.53
N GLU A 435 10.40 -10.50 3.44
CA GLU A 435 11.24 -10.04 4.56
C GLU A 435 10.76 -8.71 5.15
N ARG A 436 10.34 -7.78 4.28
CA ARG A 436 9.75 -6.50 4.70
C ARG A 436 8.38 -6.68 5.34
N GLY A 437 7.56 -7.56 4.79
CA GLY A 437 6.26 -7.92 5.36
C GLY A 437 6.38 -8.54 6.74
N MET A 438 7.32 -9.47 6.94
CA MET A 438 7.63 -10.08 8.23
C MET A 438 7.93 -9.02 9.30
N ILE A 439 8.87 -8.10 9.01
CA ILE A 439 9.22 -7.01 9.93
C ILE A 439 8.02 -6.08 10.14
N TYR A 440 7.29 -5.72 9.09
CA TYR A 440 6.12 -4.85 9.21
C TYR A 440 4.98 -5.47 10.03
N VAL A 441 4.71 -6.77 9.89
CA VAL A 441 3.68 -7.48 10.65
C VAL A 441 4.01 -7.47 12.15
N ILE A 442 5.25 -7.79 12.51
CA ILE A 442 5.65 -7.91 13.92
C ILE A 442 5.92 -6.56 14.59
N TYR A 443 6.64 -5.65 13.94
CA TYR A 443 7.04 -4.36 14.52
C TYR A 443 6.05 -3.22 14.19
N GLY A 444 5.25 -3.36 13.13
CA GLY A 444 4.36 -2.33 12.65
C GLY A 444 5.05 -1.35 11.69
N PRO A 445 4.42 -0.19 11.42
CA PRO A 445 5.00 0.82 10.53
C PRO A 445 6.29 1.39 11.14
N PRO A 446 7.37 1.55 10.35
CA PRO A 446 8.64 2.09 10.84
C PRO A 446 8.52 3.58 11.21
N ASP A 447 9.28 4.00 12.23
CA ASP A 447 9.38 5.41 12.64
C ASP A 447 10.22 6.24 11.66
N LYS A 448 11.23 5.60 11.06
CA LYS A 448 12.13 6.18 10.07
C LYS A 448 12.24 5.28 8.86
N VAL A 449 12.20 5.85 7.66
CA VAL A 449 12.55 5.15 6.44
C VAL A 449 13.52 5.99 5.64
N TYR A 450 14.66 5.41 5.30
CA TYR A 450 15.62 6.00 4.37
C TYR A 450 15.72 5.10 3.15
N LYS A 451 15.60 5.66 1.94
CA LYS A 451 15.71 4.92 0.69
C LYS A 451 16.94 5.38 -0.09
N ASN A 452 17.64 4.42 -0.68
CA ASN A 452 18.74 4.68 -1.61
C ASN A 452 18.59 3.76 -2.85
N THR A 453 19.61 3.70 -3.71
CA THR A 453 19.59 2.89 -4.93
C THR A 453 19.73 1.39 -4.67
N GLU A 454 20.28 1.00 -3.52
CA GLU A 454 20.55 -0.39 -3.16
C GLU A 454 19.43 -1.00 -2.30
N GLY A 455 18.62 -0.16 -1.67
CA GLY A 455 17.43 -0.57 -0.96
C GLY A 455 16.91 0.46 0.04
N GLU A 456 16.55 0.00 1.24
CA GLU A 456 15.93 0.84 2.27
C GLU A 456 16.32 0.46 3.69
N SER A 457 16.39 1.45 4.58
CA SER A 457 16.70 1.28 6.00
C SER A 457 15.54 1.75 6.85
N TRP A 458 15.03 0.88 7.72
CA TRP A 458 13.87 1.11 8.55
C TRP A 458 14.27 1.23 10.01
N GLY A 459 14.02 2.39 10.62
CA GLY A 459 14.29 2.65 12.03
C GLY A 459 13.04 2.51 12.88
N TYR A 460 13.16 1.78 13.99
CA TYR A 460 12.15 1.65 15.04
C TYR A 460 12.69 2.24 16.34
N ARG A 461 11.96 3.15 16.95
CA ARG A 461 12.42 3.91 18.12
C ARG A 461 12.52 3.01 19.35
N LYS A 462 13.68 3.01 19.99
CA LYS A 462 13.94 2.28 21.25
C LYS A 462 13.38 3.05 22.45
N PRO A 463 13.21 2.39 23.61
CA PRO A 463 12.80 3.08 24.83
C PRO A 463 13.83 4.16 25.19
N VAL A 464 13.34 5.29 25.69
CA VAL A 464 14.21 6.35 26.19
C VAL A 464 14.91 5.86 27.45
N VAL A 465 16.22 5.59 27.37
CA VAL A 465 17.04 5.31 28.53
C VAL A 465 17.30 6.64 29.25
N LYS A 466 16.69 6.84 30.41
CA LYS A 466 17.01 7.99 31.27
C LYS A 466 18.39 7.74 31.89
N SER A 467 19.42 8.47 31.46
CA SER A 467 20.70 8.48 32.19
C SER A 467 20.50 9.21 33.52
N SER A 468 20.67 8.49 34.64
CA SER A 468 20.43 9.01 35.99
C SER A 468 21.63 9.76 36.59
N TRP A 469 22.65 10.10 35.80
CA TRP A 469 23.88 10.70 36.33
C TRP A 469 24.04 12.16 35.90
N GLY A 470 23.71 13.07 36.82
CA GLY A 470 23.81 14.52 36.68
C GLY A 470 22.49 15.20 36.32
N GLY A 471 22.26 16.40 36.87
CA GLY A 471 21.00 17.17 36.72
C GLY A 471 20.68 17.70 35.31
N ARG A 472 21.24 17.10 34.25
CA ARG A 472 20.92 17.39 32.85
C ARG A 472 20.41 16.12 32.18
N TYR A 473 19.11 16.08 31.93
CA TYR A 473 18.49 15.03 31.12
C TYR A 473 18.82 15.27 29.64
N SER A 474 19.59 14.37 29.02
CA SER A 474 19.71 14.30 27.57
C SER A 474 18.89 13.11 27.09
N VAL A 475 17.74 13.38 26.46
CA VAL A 475 16.93 12.35 25.81
C VAL A 475 17.59 12.09 24.45
N LYS A 476 18.44 11.06 24.37
CA LYS A 476 18.96 10.59 23.10
C LYS A 476 17.96 9.61 22.51
N GLU A 477 17.35 9.98 21.39
CA GLU A 477 16.55 9.04 20.61
C GLU A 477 17.48 8.00 19.98
N GLU A 478 17.26 6.74 20.31
CA GLU A 478 17.96 5.62 19.70
C GLU A 478 16.99 4.80 18.88
N TYR A 479 17.47 4.26 17.75
CA TYR A 479 16.65 3.49 16.82
C TYR A 479 17.29 2.11 16.59
N LEU A 480 16.45 1.11 16.44
CA LEU A 480 16.79 -0.20 15.88
C LEU A 480 16.60 -0.11 14.36
N PHE A 481 17.64 -0.41 13.58
CA PHE A 481 17.56 -0.37 12.13
C PHE A 481 17.53 -1.77 11.51
N PHE A 482 16.58 -1.99 10.60
CA PHE A 482 16.55 -3.11 9.66
C PHE A 482 16.90 -2.61 8.27
N ASN A 483 17.94 -3.16 7.66
CA ASN A 483 18.39 -2.75 6.33
C ASN A 483 17.97 -3.79 5.30
N PHE A 484 17.20 -3.36 4.31
CA PHE A 484 16.74 -4.17 3.21
C PHE A 484 17.50 -3.80 1.95
N LYS A 485 17.93 -4.82 1.19
CA LYS A 485 18.58 -4.64 -0.11
C LYS A 485 17.69 -5.20 -1.20
N GLN A 486 17.59 -4.47 -2.30
CA GLN A 486 16.84 -4.90 -3.48
C GLN A 486 17.59 -6.02 -4.19
N ARG A 487 16.85 -7.00 -4.70
CA ARG A 487 17.37 -8.09 -5.51
C ARG A 487 16.84 -7.98 -6.93
N GLU A 488 17.69 -8.27 -7.90
CA GLU A 488 17.23 -8.46 -9.27
C GLU A 488 16.39 -9.73 -9.36
N ASN A 489 15.17 -9.60 -9.85
CA ASN A 489 14.22 -10.69 -9.93
C ASN A 489 13.37 -10.56 -11.21
N VAL A 490 13.28 -11.67 -11.94
CA VAL A 490 12.56 -11.74 -13.23
C VAL A 490 11.06 -11.50 -13.04
N PHE A 491 10.51 -11.86 -11.88
CA PHE A 491 9.08 -11.80 -11.60
C PHE A 491 8.61 -10.43 -11.08
N SER A 492 9.40 -9.76 -10.23
CA SER A 492 8.97 -8.52 -9.58
C SER A 492 10.13 -7.57 -9.29
N ASP A 493 9.88 -6.26 -9.37
CA ASP A 493 10.84 -5.24 -8.91
C ASP A 493 10.80 -5.03 -7.39
N ASN A 494 9.80 -5.60 -6.72
CA ASN A 494 9.58 -5.42 -5.29
C ASN A 494 10.20 -6.55 -4.46
N ASP A 495 11.26 -7.20 -4.96
CA ASP A 495 12.01 -8.24 -4.24
C ASP A 495 13.13 -7.62 -3.41
N PHE A 496 13.00 -7.70 -2.09
CA PHE A 496 13.94 -7.15 -1.12
C PHE A 496 14.24 -8.16 -0.04
N TYR A 497 15.49 -8.21 0.39
CA TYR A 497 15.95 -9.09 1.45
C TYR A 497 16.53 -8.34 2.64
N LEU A 498 16.37 -8.89 3.84
CA LEU A 498 16.96 -8.34 5.04
C LEU A 498 18.47 -8.65 5.12
N SER A 499 19.27 -7.59 5.29
CA SER A 499 20.71 -7.65 5.53
C SER A 499 20.98 -7.97 7.02
N ARG A 500 20.82 -9.24 7.41
CA ARG A 500 20.87 -9.69 8.82
C ARG A 500 22.24 -9.47 9.49
N ASN A 501 23.32 -9.45 8.71
CA ASN A 501 24.66 -9.12 9.19
C ASN A 501 24.79 -7.64 9.65
N GLU A 502 23.88 -6.76 9.23
CA GLU A 502 23.88 -5.35 9.62
C GLU A 502 23.01 -5.07 10.85
N THR A 503 22.20 -6.03 11.30
CA THR A 503 21.29 -5.91 12.45
C THR A 503 21.54 -7.03 13.47
N LEU A 504 22.59 -6.89 14.30
CA LEU A 504 22.99 -7.92 15.27
C LEU A 504 21.99 -8.14 16.41
N VAL A 505 21.20 -7.13 16.78
CA VAL A 505 20.20 -7.22 17.85
C VAL A 505 18.87 -6.79 17.28
N THR A 506 17.91 -7.72 17.20
CA THR A 506 16.63 -7.50 16.53
C THR A 506 15.46 -7.35 17.51
N TYR A 507 15.59 -7.83 18.75
CA TYR A 507 14.47 -7.95 19.70
C TYR A 507 13.33 -8.85 19.22
N TRP A 508 13.58 -9.72 18.24
CA TRP A 508 12.57 -10.58 17.62
C TRP A 508 11.83 -11.47 18.62
N ASP A 509 12.56 -12.21 19.46
CA ASP A 509 11.95 -13.09 20.45
C ASP A 509 11.12 -12.32 21.48
N GLN A 510 11.58 -11.12 21.86
CA GLN A 510 10.82 -10.24 22.76
C GLN A 510 9.53 -9.74 22.10
N ALA A 511 9.59 -9.40 20.81
CA ALA A 511 8.42 -9.00 20.04
C ALA A 511 7.38 -10.11 19.98
N ILE A 512 7.79 -11.34 19.66
CA ILE A 512 6.91 -12.52 19.67
C ILE A 512 6.32 -12.75 21.06
N LEU A 513 7.14 -12.70 22.11
CA LEU A 513 6.65 -12.88 23.48
C LEU A 513 5.66 -11.80 23.90
N SER A 514 5.85 -10.55 23.47
CA SER A 514 4.91 -9.45 23.72
C SER A 514 3.53 -9.77 23.11
N TRP A 515 3.51 -10.16 21.83
CA TRP A 515 2.28 -10.59 21.15
C TRP A 515 1.61 -11.78 21.84
N ARG A 516 2.38 -12.78 22.28
CA ARG A 516 1.88 -13.94 23.03
C ARG A 516 1.45 -13.61 24.46
N LYS A 517 1.78 -12.43 24.99
CA LYS A 517 1.24 -11.91 26.27
C LYS A 517 0.02 -11.02 26.06
N GLY A 518 -0.46 -10.92 24.82
CA GLY A 518 -1.60 -10.08 24.45
C GLY A 518 -1.28 -8.59 24.41
N ILE A 519 0.01 -8.26 24.22
CA ILE A 519 0.50 -6.88 24.13
C ILE A 519 1.00 -6.66 22.70
N VAL A 520 0.53 -5.60 22.05
CA VAL A 520 1.00 -5.23 20.72
C VAL A 520 2.41 -4.67 20.84
N PHE A 521 3.38 -5.35 20.24
CA PHE A 521 4.75 -4.91 20.34
C PHE A 521 4.98 -3.52 19.73
N ARG A 522 5.57 -2.64 20.54
CA ARG A 522 6.19 -1.37 20.15
C ARG A 522 7.46 -1.18 20.96
N LEU A 523 8.55 -0.81 20.28
CA LEU A 523 9.85 -0.63 20.94
C LEU A 523 9.90 0.60 21.85
N ASP A 524 8.96 1.55 21.74
CA ASP A 524 8.98 2.81 22.50
C ASP A 524 8.06 2.82 23.74
N ASN A 525 7.42 1.69 24.10
CA ASN A 525 6.54 1.62 25.28
C ASN A 525 7.25 1.03 26.52
N PRO A 526 7.80 1.85 27.45
CA PRO A 526 8.59 1.38 28.59
C PRO A 526 7.80 0.56 29.62
N ALA A 527 6.46 0.56 29.57
CA ALA A 527 5.61 -0.18 30.53
C ALA A 527 5.51 -1.69 30.24
N ASP A 528 6.00 -2.14 29.09
CA ASP A 528 5.95 -3.54 28.64
C ASP A 528 7.30 -4.27 28.76
N PHE A 529 8.30 -3.64 29.40
CA PHE A 529 9.66 -4.16 29.60
C PHE A 529 9.87 -4.76 30.99
#